data_AF-A0A0Q8ZS41-F1
#
_entry.id   AF-A0A0Q8ZS41-F1
#
_cell.length_a   1.000
_cell.length_b   1.000
_cell.length_c   1.000
_cell.angle_alpha   90.00
_cell.angle_beta   90.00
_cell.angle_gamma   90.00
#
_symmetry.space_group_name_H-M   'P 1'
#
loop_
_entity.id
_entity.type
_entity.pdbx_description
1 polymer ?
#
loop_
_entity_poly.entity_id
_entity_poly.type
_entity_poly.pdbx_seq_one_letter_code
_entity_poly.pdbx_strand_id
1 'polypeptide(L)'
;MDWTMEQPDYWVSGVYALQKVAAPDRPKRHAFRVMSAPRHFRGDRIYDTIDLAKSACDSQERLHQNIVEAGPVTPEQGRVVADAFAEGRARDRQTRTRRSATARPPNGLVRREIAGQSRPNEEVLAEWQAKVAENPMWSVWYGEAEDIFRWRVAFDCGCTRERLSRSDDPQILLDHSDTDVSTGRRLPPGQYRCSGEHENVSFPLRDFASWDGFTRRYVEADPVDCPDYCVDLGQEWWDRRRRKEPGWIHDWDATLTCGHPVSVGLRDVNWKPEEIRQRVTPERLAELRARYEDEDCRDQFVDKMLEAGWPALGRYRDCDLCPVVRKIVAFEPLGWLVPPPPRPRKQRSPRERMQARLMQAEREAERIREELKGLDGA
;
A
#
# COMPACT_ATOMS: atom_id res chain seq x y z
N MET A 1 12.27 7.18 12.78
CA MET A 1 11.45 6.16 12.08
C MET A 1 10.91 6.83 10.83
N ASP A 2 11.24 6.33 9.64
CA ASP A 2 10.49 6.70 8.43
C ASP A 2 9.24 5.83 8.40
N TRP A 3 8.12 6.44 8.74
CA TRP A 3 6.79 5.87 8.61
C TRP A 3 6.51 5.64 7.11
N THR A 4 6.76 4.43 6.62
CA THR A 4 6.53 4.06 5.22
C THR A 4 5.15 3.43 5.04
N MET A 5 4.12 4.07 5.58
CA MET A 5 2.74 3.78 5.20
C MET A 5 2.12 5.09 4.75
N GLU A 6 2.16 5.27 3.44
CA GLU A 6 1.50 6.40 2.78
C GLU A 6 0.01 6.42 3.14
N GLN A 7 -0.50 7.62 3.37
CA GLN A 7 -1.92 7.84 3.59
C GLN A 7 -2.70 7.22 2.42
N PRO A 8 -3.73 6.41 2.68
CA PRO A 8 -4.53 5.86 1.61
C PRO A 8 -5.48 6.93 1.02
N ASP A 9 -5.65 6.90 -0.32
CA ASP A 9 -6.55 7.78 -1.11
C ASP A 9 -8.05 7.51 -0.87
N TYR A 10 -8.54 7.62 0.36
CA TYR A 10 -9.97 7.58 0.61
C TYR A 10 -10.44 8.65 1.57
N TRP A 11 -11.66 9.10 1.30
CA TRP A 11 -12.34 10.11 2.08
C TRP A 11 -13.52 9.49 2.82
N VAL A 12 -13.70 9.93 4.07
CA VAL A 12 -14.78 9.53 4.95
C VAL A 12 -15.57 10.79 5.30
N SER A 13 -16.71 10.97 4.64
CA SER A 13 -17.81 11.75 5.22
C SER A 13 -18.46 10.86 6.26
N GLY A 14 -18.94 11.41 7.38
CA GLY A 14 -19.63 10.67 8.45
C GLY A 14 -20.84 9.81 8.02
N VAL A 15 -21.11 9.64 6.71
CA VAL A 15 -22.16 8.78 6.13
C VAL A 15 -21.61 7.75 5.12
N TYR A 16 -20.41 7.93 4.52
CA TYR A 16 -19.88 7.04 3.47
C TYR A 16 -18.36 6.91 3.50
N ALA A 17 -17.85 5.73 3.11
CA ALA A 17 -16.47 5.53 2.68
C ALA A 17 -16.43 5.38 1.15
N LEU A 18 -15.71 6.27 0.46
CA LEU A 18 -15.59 6.28 -0.99
C LEU A 18 -14.15 5.92 -1.40
N GLN A 19 -14.00 4.88 -2.21
CA GLN A 19 -12.75 4.52 -2.86
C GLN A 19 -12.77 5.01 -4.31
N LYS A 20 -11.80 5.81 -4.73
CA LYS A 20 -11.64 6.17 -6.14
C LYS A 20 -11.26 4.92 -6.95
N VAL A 21 -12.01 4.62 -8.00
CA VAL A 21 -11.76 3.52 -8.94
C VAL A 21 -11.50 4.10 -10.32
N ALA A 22 -10.53 3.55 -11.04
CA ALA A 22 -10.31 3.87 -12.44
C ALA A 22 -11.51 3.37 -13.27
N ALA A 23 -12.09 4.24 -14.09
CA ALA A 23 -13.09 3.88 -15.09
C ALA A 23 -12.38 3.80 -16.46
N PRO A 24 -12.05 2.60 -16.97
CA PRO A 24 -11.21 2.44 -18.16
C PRO A 24 -11.82 3.04 -19.44
N ASP A 25 -13.15 3.20 -19.46
CA ASP A 25 -13.93 3.67 -20.61
C ASP A 25 -14.28 5.16 -20.55
N ARG A 26 -14.04 5.86 -19.42
CA ARG A 26 -14.48 7.25 -19.19
C ARG A 26 -13.47 8.07 -18.36
N PRO A 27 -12.34 8.51 -18.96
CA PRO A 27 -11.23 9.13 -18.25
C PRO A 27 -11.52 10.53 -17.65
N LYS A 28 -12.62 11.19 -18.06
CA LYS A 28 -13.06 12.48 -17.49
C LYS A 28 -14.03 12.32 -16.31
N ARG A 29 -14.34 11.09 -15.89
CA ARG A 29 -15.21 10.81 -14.75
C ARG A 29 -14.44 10.02 -13.70
N HIS A 30 -14.34 10.59 -12.51
CA HIS A 30 -13.88 9.83 -11.35
C HIS A 30 -15.01 8.88 -10.94
N ALA A 31 -14.78 7.58 -11.08
CA ALA A 31 -15.68 6.59 -10.50
C ALA A 31 -15.28 6.40 -9.04
N PHE A 32 -16.27 6.36 -8.15
CA PHE A 32 -16.05 6.05 -6.75
C PHE A 32 -16.86 4.81 -6.39
N ARG A 33 -16.22 3.82 -5.79
CA ARG A 33 -16.87 2.66 -5.20
C ARG A 33 -17.22 3.02 -3.76
N VAL A 34 -18.50 2.95 -3.45
CA VAL A 34 -18.99 3.02 -2.06
C VAL A 34 -18.57 1.73 -1.37
N MET A 35 -17.76 1.85 -0.32
CA MET A 35 -17.17 0.72 0.38
C MET A 35 -18.11 0.09 1.43
N SER A 36 -19.24 0.75 1.75
CA SER A 36 -20.33 0.21 2.60
C SER A 36 -21.66 0.95 2.37
N ALA A 37 -22.79 0.22 2.37
CA ALA A 37 -24.09 0.76 1.97
C ALA A 37 -25.02 1.12 3.15
N PRO A 38 -25.82 2.20 3.03
CA PRO A 38 -27.16 2.25 3.62
C PRO A 38 -28.04 1.21 2.90
N ARG A 39 -28.83 0.44 3.64
CA ARG A 39 -29.51 -0.80 3.21
C ARG A 39 -30.59 -0.70 2.11
N HIS A 40 -30.61 0.29 1.23
CA HIS A 40 -31.72 0.49 0.28
C HIS A 40 -31.27 0.90 -1.13
N PHE A 41 -30.90 -0.06 -1.97
CA PHE A 41 -31.08 0.06 -3.42
C PHE A 41 -31.51 -1.31 -3.98
N ARG A 42 -32.82 -1.49 -4.15
CA ARG A 42 -33.42 -2.59 -4.92
C ARG A 42 -33.90 -2.02 -6.26
N GLY A 43 -33.65 -2.75 -7.36
CA GLY A 43 -34.54 -2.85 -8.51
C GLY A 43 -34.22 -2.01 -9.75
N ASP A 44 -33.73 -2.69 -10.78
CA ASP A 44 -33.98 -2.55 -12.23
C ASP A 44 -34.32 -1.17 -12.84
N ARG A 45 -33.45 -0.69 -13.76
CA ARG A 45 -33.70 -0.53 -15.22
C ARG A 45 -32.61 0.33 -15.89
N ILE A 46 -32.24 -0.06 -17.11
CA ILE A 46 -31.04 0.37 -17.87
C ILE A 46 -31.24 1.67 -18.68
N TYR A 47 -32.36 2.40 -18.57
CA TYR A 47 -32.68 3.50 -19.50
C TYR A 47 -32.54 4.96 -18.99
N ASP A 48 -32.03 5.20 -17.77
CA ASP A 48 -31.90 6.57 -17.20
C ASP A 48 -30.47 7.16 -17.26
N THR A 49 -29.64 6.74 -18.21
CA THR A 49 -28.17 6.95 -18.13
C THR A 49 -27.68 8.37 -18.41
N ILE A 50 -28.51 9.27 -18.96
CA ILE A 50 -28.11 10.66 -19.29
C ILE A 50 -28.53 11.64 -18.18
N ASP A 51 -29.73 11.49 -17.62
CA ASP A 51 -30.19 12.35 -16.51
C ASP A 51 -29.56 11.95 -15.17
N LEU A 52 -29.30 10.64 -14.93
CA LEU A 52 -28.45 10.22 -13.81
C LEU A 52 -27.00 10.67 -13.99
N ALA A 53 -26.51 10.78 -15.23
CA ALA A 53 -25.17 11.26 -15.51
C ALA A 53 -25.03 12.78 -15.31
N LYS A 54 -26.05 13.57 -15.66
CA LYS A 54 -26.12 15.00 -15.35
C LYS A 54 -26.30 15.22 -13.85
N SER A 55 -27.23 14.51 -13.21
CA SER A 55 -27.43 14.57 -11.75
C SER A 55 -26.19 14.12 -10.98
N ALA A 56 -25.44 13.12 -11.47
CA ALA A 56 -24.16 12.73 -10.90
C ALA A 56 -23.08 13.81 -11.10
N CYS A 57 -22.99 14.45 -12.26
CA CYS A 57 -22.07 15.56 -12.51
C CYS A 57 -22.42 16.80 -11.65
N ASP A 58 -23.69 17.19 -11.58
CA ASP A 58 -24.17 18.30 -10.74
C ASP A 58 -23.98 17.98 -9.24
N SER A 59 -24.15 16.71 -8.85
CA SER A 59 -23.85 16.26 -7.49
C SER A 59 -22.36 16.26 -7.21
N GLN A 60 -21.50 16.01 -8.21
CA GLN A 60 -20.04 15.97 -8.08
C GLN A 60 -19.45 17.39 -8.03
N GLU A 61 -19.97 18.32 -8.82
CA GLU A 61 -19.58 19.74 -8.75
C GLU A 61 -20.06 20.34 -7.43
N ARG A 62 -21.29 20.04 -6.99
CA ARG A 62 -21.73 20.36 -5.62
C ARG A 62 -20.92 19.66 -4.55
N LEU A 63 -20.49 18.41 -4.74
CA LEU A 63 -19.64 17.71 -3.77
C LEU A 63 -18.27 18.37 -3.71
N HIS A 64 -17.65 18.68 -4.85
CA HIS A 64 -16.39 19.40 -4.93
C HIS A 64 -16.49 20.78 -4.30
N GLN A 65 -17.56 21.51 -4.59
CA GLN A 65 -17.80 22.84 -4.05
C GLN A 65 -18.06 22.76 -2.55
N ASN A 66 -18.88 21.81 -2.09
CA ASN A 66 -19.07 21.53 -0.67
C ASN A 66 -17.77 21.06 0.02
N ILE A 67 -16.89 20.32 -0.67
CA ILE A 67 -15.59 19.87 -0.14
C ILE A 67 -14.61 21.04 -0.03
N VAL A 68 -14.57 21.92 -1.04
CA VAL A 68 -13.76 23.13 -1.06
C VAL A 68 -14.27 24.13 -0.01
N GLU A 69 -15.58 24.27 0.14
CA GLU A 69 -16.25 25.16 1.10
C GLU A 69 -16.23 24.61 2.54
N ALA A 70 -16.26 23.29 2.73
CA ALA A 70 -16.20 22.67 4.07
C ALA A 70 -14.85 22.86 4.75
N GLY A 71 -13.79 23.18 3.99
CA GLY A 71 -12.43 23.26 4.51
C GLY A 71 -11.89 21.89 4.96
N PRO A 72 -10.63 21.85 5.43
CA PRO A 72 -10.04 20.62 5.97
C PRO A 72 -10.80 20.17 7.22
N VAL A 73 -10.96 18.85 7.38
CA VAL A 73 -11.59 18.23 8.55
C VAL A 73 -10.88 18.71 9.81
N THR A 74 -11.61 19.38 10.70
CA THR A 74 -11.03 19.82 11.97
C THR A 74 -10.72 18.62 12.85
N PRO A 75 -9.77 18.72 13.81
CA PRO A 75 -9.48 17.62 14.73
C PRO A 75 -10.72 17.10 15.48
N GLU A 76 -11.68 17.98 15.80
CA GLU A 76 -12.92 17.60 16.47
C GLU A 76 -13.87 16.82 15.56
N GLN A 77 -14.04 17.25 14.31
CA GLN A 77 -14.78 16.48 13.30
C GLN A 77 -14.14 15.12 13.04
N GLY A 78 -12.80 15.08 12.99
CA GLY A 78 -12.05 13.83 12.85
C GLY A 78 -12.32 12.86 13.99
N ARG A 79 -12.42 13.34 15.24
CA ARG A 79 -12.79 12.49 16.40
C ARG A 79 -14.21 11.92 16.27
N VAL A 80 -15.20 12.74 15.91
CA VAL A 80 -16.58 12.27 15.74
C VAL A 80 -16.66 11.15 14.70
N VAL A 81 -15.96 11.30 13.58
CA VAL A 81 -15.87 10.25 12.56
C VAL A 81 -15.13 9.02 13.09
N ALA A 82 -14.00 9.20 13.78
CA ALA A 82 -13.24 8.11 14.36
C ALA A 82 -14.07 7.28 15.35
N ASP A 83 -14.82 7.93 16.23
CA ASP A 83 -15.68 7.29 17.23
C ASP A 83 -16.78 6.44 16.57
N ALA A 84 -17.44 6.97 15.53
CA ALA A 84 -18.45 6.23 14.78
C ALA A 84 -17.88 4.95 14.13
N PHE A 85 -16.65 5.03 13.59
CA PHE A 85 -15.95 3.87 13.04
C PHE A 85 -15.50 2.90 14.14
N ALA A 86 -15.07 3.40 15.29
CA ALA A 86 -14.66 2.59 16.43
C ALA A 86 -15.82 1.72 16.95
N GLU A 87 -17.03 2.29 17.05
CA GLU A 87 -18.24 1.53 17.40
C GLU A 87 -18.56 0.42 16.39
N GLY A 88 -18.49 0.72 15.10
CA GLY A 88 -18.70 -0.26 14.03
C GLY A 88 -17.71 -1.41 14.12
N ARG A 89 -16.42 -1.09 14.30
CA ARG A 89 -15.35 -2.09 14.47
C ARG A 89 -15.53 -2.92 15.74
N ALA A 90 -15.98 -2.32 16.84
CA ALA A 90 -16.24 -3.06 18.07
C ALA A 90 -17.31 -4.14 17.88
N ARG A 91 -18.37 -3.85 17.10
CA ARG A 91 -19.38 -4.84 16.72
C ARG A 91 -18.81 -5.93 15.81
N ASP A 92 -18.00 -5.56 14.82
CA ASP A 92 -17.34 -6.53 13.93
C ASP A 92 -16.34 -7.43 14.67
N ARG A 93 -15.64 -6.91 15.69
CA ARG A 93 -14.74 -7.70 16.55
C ARG A 93 -15.48 -8.80 17.31
N GLN A 94 -16.71 -8.54 17.74
CA GLN A 94 -17.53 -9.54 18.46
C GLN A 94 -17.95 -10.69 17.53
N THR A 95 -18.08 -10.45 16.23
CA THR A 95 -18.51 -11.44 15.25
C THR A 95 -17.34 -12.11 14.52
N ARG A 96 -16.18 -11.45 14.42
CA ARG A 96 -14.98 -12.00 13.79
C ARG A 96 -14.39 -13.14 14.61
N THR A 97 -14.45 -14.33 14.04
CA THR A 97 -13.55 -15.42 14.45
C THR A 97 -12.16 -15.10 13.88
N ARG A 98 -11.27 -14.52 14.70
CA ARG A 98 -9.86 -14.33 14.31
C ARG A 98 -9.29 -15.69 13.85
N ARG A 99 -8.85 -15.77 12.59
CA ARG A 99 -8.21 -16.98 12.06
C ARG A 99 -6.84 -17.08 12.70
N SER A 100 -6.46 -18.26 13.16
CA SER A 100 -5.24 -18.40 13.94
C SER A 100 -4.01 -18.04 13.09
N ALA A 101 -3.09 -17.27 13.69
CA ALA A 101 -1.72 -17.02 13.22
C ALA A 101 -0.89 -18.31 12.96
N THR A 102 -1.48 -19.50 13.12
CA THR A 102 -0.93 -20.81 12.74
C THR A 102 -1.25 -21.21 11.30
N ALA A 103 -1.90 -20.34 10.52
CA ALA A 103 -2.13 -20.56 9.10
C ALA A 103 -0.82 -20.86 8.35
N ARG A 104 -0.90 -21.74 7.34
CA ARG A 104 0.24 -22.09 6.48
C ARG A 104 0.78 -20.81 5.83
N PRO A 105 2.12 -20.62 5.78
CA PRO A 105 2.71 -19.48 5.09
C PRO A 105 2.27 -19.44 3.62
N PRO A 106 1.96 -18.27 3.06
CA PRO A 106 1.65 -18.13 1.65
C PRO A 106 2.89 -18.38 0.80
N ASN A 107 2.69 -18.68 -0.49
CA ASN A 107 3.79 -18.98 -1.41
C ASN A 107 4.78 -17.82 -1.48
N GLY A 108 6.08 -18.13 -1.35
CA GLY A 108 7.16 -17.14 -1.39
C GLY A 108 7.46 -16.46 -0.05
N LEU A 109 6.74 -16.80 1.03
CA LEU A 109 7.04 -16.36 2.39
C LEU A 109 7.38 -17.54 3.31
N VAL A 110 8.44 -17.38 4.09
CA VAL A 110 8.87 -18.36 5.10
C VAL A 110 8.56 -17.86 6.50
N ARG A 111 7.82 -18.65 7.28
CA ARG A 111 7.69 -18.38 8.72
C ARG A 111 8.94 -18.90 9.44
N ARG A 112 9.64 -18.03 10.16
CA ARG A 112 10.78 -18.39 11.03
C ARG A 112 10.99 -17.32 12.09
N GLU A 113 11.75 -17.65 13.12
CA GLU A 113 12.28 -16.66 14.06
C GLU A 113 13.31 -15.76 13.36
N ILE A 114 13.21 -14.45 13.56
CA ILE A 114 14.07 -13.46 12.91
C ILE A 114 15.01 -12.86 13.97
N ALA A 115 16.31 -12.92 13.70
CA ALA A 115 17.36 -12.50 14.64
C ALA A 115 17.20 -11.05 15.13
N GLY A 116 17.61 -10.83 16.39
CA GLY A 116 17.54 -9.55 17.11
C GLY A 116 16.33 -9.47 18.06
N GLN A 117 16.23 -8.41 18.85
CA GLN A 117 15.10 -8.22 19.76
C GLN A 117 13.95 -7.45 19.08
N SER A 118 12.72 -7.91 19.31
CA SER A 118 11.50 -7.19 18.90
C SER A 118 11.22 -6.08 19.92
N ARG A 119 10.64 -4.96 19.49
CA ARG A 119 10.33 -3.86 20.41
C ARG A 119 9.29 -4.29 21.45
N PRO A 120 9.34 -3.76 22.69
CA PRO A 120 8.29 -3.98 23.67
C PRO A 120 6.91 -3.53 23.14
N ASN A 121 5.86 -4.29 23.44
CA ASN A 121 4.48 -3.93 23.05
C ASN A 121 4.10 -2.51 23.50
N GLU A 122 4.50 -2.12 24.71
CA GLU A 122 4.17 -0.84 25.34
C GLU A 122 4.73 0.36 24.54
N GLU A 123 5.95 0.24 24.03
CA GLU A 123 6.58 1.28 23.21
C GLU A 123 5.81 1.49 21.89
N VAL A 124 5.47 0.38 21.22
CA VAL A 124 4.72 0.42 19.96
C VAL A 124 3.31 0.96 20.17
N LEU A 125 2.68 0.63 21.29
CA LEU A 125 1.35 1.12 21.64
C LEU A 125 1.37 2.62 21.96
N ALA A 126 2.36 3.11 22.70
CA ALA A 126 2.50 4.53 22.99
C ALA A 126 2.73 5.34 21.71
N GLU A 127 3.56 4.85 20.81
CA GLU A 127 3.80 5.45 19.50
C GLU A 127 2.53 5.51 18.64
N TRP A 128 1.76 4.41 18.62
CA TRP A 128 0.46 4.37 17.96
C TRP A 128 -0.52 5.40 18.51
N GLN A 129 -0.63 5.50 19.84
CA GLN A 129 -1.51 6.45 20.52
C GLN A 129 -1.10 7.89 20.23
N ALA A 130 0.20 8.19 20.17
CA ALA A 130 0.70 9.50 19.79
C ALA A 130 0.26 9.89 18.36
N LYS A 131 0.28 8.94 17.41
CA LYS A 131 -0.21 9.17 16.04
C LYS A 131 -1.71 9.41 15.97
N VAL A 132 -2.50 8.67 16.74
CA VAL A 132 -3.95 8.89 16.85
C VAL A 132 -4.26 10.24 17.51
N ALA A 133 -3.47 10.67 18.50
CA ALA A 133 -3.62 11.97 19.14
C ALA A 133 -3.28 13.14 18.20
N GLU A 134 -2.23 12.98 17.39
CA GLU A 134 -1.83 13.93 16.35
C GLU A 134 -2.90 14.02 15.24
N ASN A 135 -3.44 12.88 14.82
CA ASN A 135 -4.48 12.80 13.81
C ASN A 135 -5.52 11.70 14.13
N PRO A 136 -6.72 12.07 14.62
CA PRO A 136 -7.77 11.10 14.96
C PRO A 136 -8.19 10.20 13.79
N MET A 137 -8.04 10.65 12.55
CA MET A 137 -8.35 9.83 11.36
C MET A 137 -7.41 8.64 11.20
N TRP A 138 -6.27 8.62 11.91
CA TRP A 138 -5.35 7.48 11.92
C TRP A 138 -6.05 6.17 12.31
N SER A 139 -6.95 6.20 13.30
CA SER A 139 -7.68 4.99 13.72
C SER A 139 -8.75 4.57 12.71
N VAL A 140 -9.34 5.53 12.00
CA VAL A 140 -10.20 5.25 10.85
C VAL A 140 -9.41 4.49 9.79
N TRP A 141 -8.20 4.98 9.50
CA TRP A 141 -7.44 4.48 8.38
C TRP A 141 -6.83 3.11 8.60
N TYR A 142 -6.25 2.94 9.79
CA TYR A 142 -5.44 1.78 10.09
C TYR A 142 -6.08 0.83 11.11
N GLY A 143 -7.20 1.22 11.73
CA GLY A 143 -7.91 0.43 12.75
C GLY A 143 -7.68 0.97 14.17
N GLU A 144 -8.32 0.37 15.17
CA GLU A 144 -7.94 0.65 16.56
C GLU A 144 -6.72 -0.16 16.97
N ALA A 145 -6.05 0.21 18.07
CA ALA A 145 -4.89 -0.53 18.58
C ALA A 145 -5.18 -2.03 18.79
N GLU A 146 -6.41 -2.39 19.17
CA GLU A 146 -6.89 -3.76 19.33
C GLU A 146 -7.02 -4.54 18.01
N ASP A 147 -7.09 -3.83 16.89
CA ASP A 147 -7.15 -4.39 15.54
C ASP A 147 -5.76 -4.51 14.90
N ILE A 148 -4.71 -4.07 15.58
CA ILE A 148 -3.36 -4.08 15.03
C ILE A 148 -2.65 -5.37 15.40
N PHE A 149 -2.20 -6.09 14.38
CA PHE A 149 -1.30 -7.23 14.51
C PHE A 149 0.12 -6.82 14.11
N ARG A 150 1.08 -7.24 14.93
CA ARG A 150 2.50 -6.96 14.79
C ARG A 150 3.19 -8.13 14.09
N TRP A 151 3.92 -7.80 13.03
CA TRP A 151 4.76 -8.71 12.28
C TRP A 151 6.20 -8.24 12.40
N ARG A 152 7.13 -9.16 12.57
CA ARG A 152 8.52 -8.91 12.22
C ARG A 152 8.77 -9.56 10.86
N VAL A 153 9.39 -8.81 9.95
CA VAL A 153 9.60 -9.23 8.56
C VAL A 153 11.08 -9.10 8.23
N ALA A 154 11.58 -10.03 7.40
CA ALA A 154 12.92 -9.97 6.84
C ALA A 154 12.80 -9.80 5.32
N PHE A 155 13.57 -8.84 4.82
CA PHE A 155 13.68 -8.54 3.41
C PHE A 155 14.75 -9.41 2.73
N ASP A 156 14.67 -9.53 1.41
CA ASP A 156 15.68 -10.18 0.57
C ASP A 156 17.08 -9.56 0.70
N CYS A 157 17.19 -8.28 1.04
CA CYS A 157 18.45 -7.63 1.39
C CYS A 157 19.00 -7.96 2.79
N GLY A 158 18.29 -8.79 3.57
CA GLY A 158 18.68 -9.14 4.94
C GLY A 158 18.23 -8.14 6.02
N CYS A 159 17.77 -6.94 5.65
CA CYS A 159 17.20 -6.00 6.61
C CYS A 159 15.94 -6.58 7.27
N THR A 160 15.76 -6.30 8.56
CA THR A 160 14.59 -6.72 9.33
C THR A 160 13.78 -5.51 9.77
N ARG A 161 12.45 -5.63 9.79
CA ARG A 161 11.55 -4.56 10.28
C ARG A 161 10.37 -5.12 11.02
N GLU A 162 9.81 -4.28 11.87
CA GLU A 162 8.47 -4.48 12.37
C GLU A 162 7.45 -3.84 11.43
N ARG A 163 6.35 -4.53 11.14
CA ARG A 163 5.23 -4.09 10.32
C ARG A 163 3.92 -4.28 11.08
N LEU A 164 3.01 -3.33 10.93
CA LEU A 164 1.70 -3.33 11.57
C LEU A 164 0.63 -3.59 10.51
N SER A 165 -0.37 -4.41 10.84
CA SER A 165 -1.46 -4.72 9.91
C SER A 165 -2.77 -4.97 10.65
N ARG A 166 -3.88 -5.12 9.91
CA ARG A 166 -5.22 -5.34 10.48
C ARG A 166 -5.63 -6.81 10.60
N SER A 167 -4.70 -7.73 10.38
CA SER A 167 -4.97 -9.16 10.35
C SER A 167 -3.76 -9.96 10.80
N ASP A 168 -4.03 -11.10 11.44
CA ASP A 168 -3.05 -12.14 11.75
C ASP A 168 -2.92 -13.19 10.63
N ASP A 169 -3.52 -12.95 9.46
CA ASP A 169 -3.30 -13.73 8.23
C ASP A 169 -2.05 -13.22 7.50
N PRO A 170 -0.99 -14.03 7.35
CA PRO A 170 0.25 -13.61 6.68
C PRO A 170 0.06 -13.22 5.20
N GLN A 171 -1.05 -13.58 4.55
CA GLN A 171 -1.36 -13.09 3.21
C GLN A 171 -1.44 -11.56 3.14
N ILE A 172 -1.77 -10.89 4.25
CA ILE A 172 -1.79 -9.43 4.32
C ILE A 172 -0.43 -8.79 4.01
N LEU A 173 0.67 -9.50 4.29
CA LEU A 173 2.03 -9.04 3.98
C LEU A 173 2.36 -9.09 2.49
N LEU A 174 1.54 -9.75 1.68
CA LEU A 174 1.66 -9.74 0.22
C LEU A 174 0.69 -8.74 -0.39
N ASP A 175 -0.56 -8.77 0.07
CA ASP A 175 -1.64 -7.94 -0.46
C ASP A 175 -1.44 -6.45 -0.14
N HIS A 176 -0.79 -6.13 0.98
CA HIS A 176 -0.58 -4.77 1.45
C HIS A 176 0.85 -4.27 1.21
N SER A 177 1.39 -4.55 0.02
CA SER A 177 2.67 -3.97 -0.44
C SER A 177 2.62 -2.44 -0.40
N ASP A 178 3.77 -1.78 -0.26
CA ASP A 178 3.80 -0.31 -0.22
C ASP A 178 3.30 0.27 -1.56
N THR A 179 2.94 1.55 -1.52
CA THR A 179 2.58 2.31 -2.71
C THR A 179 3.81 3.10 -3.19
N ASP A 180 3.92 3.27 -4.50
CA ASP A 180 4.89 4.17 -5.09
C ASP A 180 4.36 5.61 -5.04
N VAL A 181 5.02 6.46 -4.24
CA VAL A 181 4.75 7.90 -4.10
C VAL A 181 4.56 8.63 -5.44
N SER A 182 5.27 8.19 -6.49
CA SER A 182 5.33 8.92 -7.76
C SER A 182 4.17 8.58 -8.68
N THR A 183 3.71 7.33 -8.66
CA THR A 183 2.63 6.83 -9.51
C THR A 183 1.31 6.61 -8.76
N GLY A 184 1.33 6.60 -7.42
CA GLY A 184 0.20 6.21 -6.58
C GLY A 184 -0.19 4.73 -6.72
N ARG A 185 0.62 3.93 -7.42
CA ARG A 185 0.33 2.51 -7.69
C ARG A 185 0.96 1.62 -6.63
N ARG A 186 0.25 0.55 -6.29
CA ARG A 186 0.77 -0.46 -5.36
C ARG A 186 1.95 -1.19 -6.00
N LEU A 187 3.02 -1.36 -5.23
CA LEU A 187 4.18 -2.16 -5.63
C LEU A 187 3.78 -3.65 -5.79
N PRO A 188 4.59 -4.45 -6.50
CA PRO A 188 4.36 -5.88 -6.63
C PRO A 188 4.17 -6.59 -5.28
N PRO A 189 3.39 -7.68 -5.21
CA PRO A 189 3.07 -8.36 -3.95
C PRO A 189 4.30 -8.71 -3.10
N GLY A 190 4.24 -8.34 -1.82
CA GLY A 190 5.30 -8.52 -0.85
C GLY A 190 6.44 -7.51 -0.95
N GLN A 191 6.33 -6.45 -1.77
CA GLN A 191 7.37 -5.44 -1.92
C GLN A 191 7.10 -4.18 -1.11
N TYR A 192 8.18 -3.68 -0.52
CA TYR A 192 8.12 -2.60 0.46
C TYR A 192 9.36 -1.74 0.37
N ARG A 193 9.23 -0.46 0.73
CA ARG A 193 10.36 0.45 0.87
C ARG A 193 11.22 0.03 2.06
N CYS A 194 12.49 -0.20 1.79
CA CYS A 194 13.54 -0.41 2.76
C CYS A 194 14.35 0.88 2.88
N SER A 195 14.35 1.50 4.06
CA SER A 195 15.26 2.59 4.42
C SER A 195 16.55 2.07 5.07
N GLY A 196 16.95 0.83 4.73
CA GLY A 196 18.28 0.36 5.10
C GLY A 196 19.32 1.09 4.26
N GLU A 197 20.50 1.35 4.82
CA GLU A 197 21.64 1.79 4.04
C GLU A 197 22.00 0.65 3.08
N HIS A 198 21.63 0.83 1.83
CA HIS A 198 22.05 -0.03 0.74
C HIS A 198 23.13 0.73 0.00
N GLU A 199 24.19 0.03 -0.43
CA GLU A 199 25.07 0.61 -1.44
C GLU A 199 24.18 1.13 -2.56
N ASN A 200 24.42 2.37 -3.01
CA ASN A 200 23.73 2.96 -4.14
C ASN A 200 24.14 2.16 -5.38
N VAL A 201 23.55 0.98 -5.54
CA VAL A 201 23.82 0.10 -6.67
C VAL A 201 23.38 0.89 -7.88
N SER A 202 24.29 1.06 -8.84
CA SER A 202 24.00 1.77 -10.09
C SER A 202 22.65 1.27 -10.60
N PHE A 203 21.69 2.18 -10.71
CA PHE A 203 20.33 1.80 -11.05
C PHE A 203 20.37 1.06 -12.39
N PRO A 204 19.93 -0.21 -12.49
CA PRO A 204 19.98 -0.90 -13.77
C PRO A 204 18.89 -0.32 -14.69
N LEU A 205 19.24 0.05 -15.92
CA LEU A 205 18.21 0.35 -16.92
C LEU A 205 17.37 -0.90 -17.15
N ARG A 206 16.07 -0.80 -16.92
CA ARG A 206 15.10 -1.85 -17.18
C ARG A 206 14.43 -1.59 -18.52
N ASP A 207 14.12 -2.65 -19.25
CA ASP A 207 13.22 -2.54 -20.40
C ASP A 207 11.78 -2.39 -19.91
N PHE A 208 10.89 -1.93 -20.79
CA PHE A 208 9.45 -1.99 -20.54
C PHE A 208 8.98 -3.42 -20.78
N ALA A 209 8.36 -4.03 -19.77
CA ALA A 209 7.69 -5.32 -19.89
C ALA A 209 6.30 -5.19 -20.50
N SER A 210 5.59 -4.10 -20.18
CA SER A 210 4.25 -3.83 -20.71
C SER A 210 3.91 -2.34 -20.68
N TRP A 211 2.96 -1.98 -21.53
CA TRP A 211 2.27 -0.70 -21.54
C TRP A 211 0.84 -0.97 -21.08
N ASP A 212 0.53 -0.55 -19.85
CA ASP A 212 -0.63 -1.03 -19.08
C ASP A 212 -1.84 -0.11 -19.22
N GLY A 213 -1.61 1.16 -19.56
CA GLY A 213 -2.67 2.14 -19.59
C GLY A 213 -2.28 3.46 -20.24
N PHE A 214 -3.30 4.24 -20.51
CA PHE A 214 -3.17 5.53 -21.16
C PHE A 214 -4.06 6.53 -20.44
N THR A 215 -3.45 7.63 -20.00
CA THR A 215 -4.15 8.73 -19.36
C THR A 215 -3.88 10.01 -20.14
N ARG A 216 -4.94 10.81 -20.33
CA ARG A 216 -4.82 12.16 -20.87
C ARG A 216 -5.16 13.14 -19.77
N ARG A 217 -4.27 14.09 -19.53
CA ARG A 217 -4.53 15.22 -18.64
C ARG A 217 -4.31 16.52 -19.37
N TYR A 218 -5.16 17.50 -19.06
CA TYR A 218 -4.99 18.86 -19.52
C TYR A 218 -4.06 19.57 -18.54
N VAL A 219 -3.06 20.27 -19.06
CA VAL A 219 -2.08 21.00 -18.26
C VAL A 219 -2.05 22.43 -18.76
N GLU A 220 -2.10 23.36 -17.82
CA GLU A 220 -1.99 24.78 -18.11
C GLU A 220 -0.61 25.14 -18.65
N ALA A 221 -0.48 26.35 -19.20
CA ALA A 221 0.83 26.91 -19.48
C ALA A 221 1.63 27.05 -18.18
N ASP A 222 2.91 26.73 -18.26
CA ASP A 222 3.86 26.99 -17.18
C ASP A 222 4.01 28.52 -16.98
N PRO A 223 4.27 28.99 -15.74
CA PRO A 223 4.41 30.41 -15.44
C PRO A 223 5.50 31.07 -16.31
N VAL A 224 5.34 32.37 -16.58
CA VAL A 224 6.32 33.13 -17.38
C VAL A 224 7.64 33.25 -16.63
N ASP A 225 7.56 33.61 -15.35
CA ASP A 225 8.71 33.74 -14.48
C ASP A 225 9.21 32.37 -14.02
N CYS A 226 10.53 32.23 -13.93
CA CYS A 226 11.17 31.03 -13.41
C CYS A 226 10.74 30.82 -11.96
N PRO A 227 10.18 29.63 -11.63
CA PRO A 227 9.86 29.31 -10.25
C PRO A 227 11.09 29.34 -9.34
N ASP A 228 10.90 29.67 -8.06
CA ASP A 228 11.98 29.77 -7.07
C ASP A 228 12.81 28.49 -6.95
N TYR A 229 12.19 27.31 -7.15
CA TYR A 229 12.88 26.02 -7.11
C TYR A 229 13.80 25.76 -8.32
N CYS A 230 13.81 26.63 -9.33
CA CYS A 230 14.68 26.58 -10.50
C CYS A 230 15.55 27.83 -10.65
N VAL A 231 15.64 28.68 -9.63
CA VAL A 231 16.35 29.97 -9.70
C VAL A 231 17.82 29.82 -10.12
N ASP A 232 18.49 28.76 -9.67
CA ASP A 232 19.89 28.48 -10.00
C ASP A 232 20.12 28.13 -11.48
N LEU A 233 19.07 27.71 -12.19
CA LEU A 233 19.12 27.42 -13.63
C LEU A 233 18.85 28.69 -14.46
N GLY A 234 18.23 29.70 -13.85
CA GLY A 234 17.97 31.01 -14.44
C GLY A 234 16.79 31.07 -15.42
N GLN A 235 16.33 32.30 -15.68
CA GLN A 235 15.18 32.59 -16.55
C GLN A 235 15.38 32.08 -17.99
N GLU A 236 16.60 32.16 -18.53
CA GLU A 236 16.88 31.73 -19.91
C GLU A 236 16.74 30.21 -20.10
N TRP A 237 17.09 29.42 -19.07
CA TRP A 237 16.86 27.98 -19.06
C TRP A 237 15.36 27.68 -19.00
N TRP A 238 14.64 28.42 -18.15
CA TRP A 238 13.21 28.27 -17.97
C TRP A 238 12.45 28.60 -19.25
N ASP A 239 12.74 29.72 -19.92
CA ASP A 239 12.08 30.11 -21.17
C ASP A 239 12.28 29.11 -22.32
N ARG A 240 13.40 28.37 -22.30
CA ARG A 240 13.69 27.29 -23.25
C ARG A 240 12.91 26.01 -22.94
N ARG A 241 12.58 25.74 -21.67
CA ARG A 241 11.98 24.48 -21.25
C ARG A 241 10.52 24.58 -20.81
N ARG A 242 10.01 25.74 -20.41
CA ARG A 242 8.63 25.89 -19.96
C ARG A 242 7.64 25.63 -21.08
N ARG A 243 6.47 25.11 -20.72
CA ARG A 243 5.31 24.99 -21.59
C ARG A 243 4.67 26.36 -21.76
N LYS A 244 4.80 26.95 -22.95
CA LYS A 244 4.27 28.30 -23.22
C LYS A 244 2.75 28.33 -23.43
N GLU A 245 2.19 27.23 -23.91
CA GLU A 245 0.76 27.11 -24.23
C GLU A 245 0.14 25.93 -23.47
N PRO A 246 -1.09 26.08 -22.97
CA PRO A 246 -1.77 24.99 -22.31
C PRO A 246 -2.08 23.88 -23.32
N GLY A 247 -2.22 22.65 -22.85
CA GLY A 247 -2.51 21.54 -23.75
C GLY A 247 -2.67 20.20 -23.07
N TRP A 248 -3.04 19.23 -23.89
CA TRP A 248 -3.12 17.84 -23.44
C TRP A 248 -1.71 17.25 -23.35
N ILE A 249 -1.47 16.49 -22.28
CA ILE A 249 -0.34 15.60 -22.13
C ILE A 249 -0.86 14.17 -22.14
N HIS A 250 -0.12 13.31 -22.82
CA HIS A 250 -0.37 11.88 -22.90
C HIS A 250 0.63 11.18 -21.99
N ASP A 251 0.11 10.64 -20.90
CA ASP A 251 0.87 9.83 -19.96
C ASP A 251 0.53 8.36 -20.20
N TRP A 252 1.56 7.58 -20.49
CA TRP A 252 1.46 6.14 -20.63
C TRP A 252 1.92 5.48 -19.36
N ASP A 253 1.05 4.66 -18.80
CA ASP A 253 1.42 3.83 -17.67
C ASP A 253 2.08 2.56 -18.19
N ALA A 254 3.24 2.23 -17.65
CA ALA A 254 4.02 1.09 -18.04
C ALA A 254 4.55 0.32 -16.83
N THR A 255 4.92 -0.93 -17.06
CA THR A 255 5.62 -1.76 -16.08
C THR A 255 6.98 -2.12 -16.63
N LEU A 256 8.04 -1.88 -15.84
CA LEU A 256 9.40 -2.25 -16.19
C LEU A 256 9.63 -3.76 -16.01
N THR A 257 10.70 -4.33 -16.57
CA THR A 257 11.04 -5.76 -16.43
C THR A 257 11.32 -6.20 -15.00
N CYS A 258 11.60 -5.27 -14.08
CA CYS A 258 11.66 -5.53 -12.64
C CYS A 258 10.28 -5.64 -11.96
N GLY A 259 9.19 -5.36 -12.69
CA GLY A 259 7.81 -5.35 -12.18
C GLY A 259 7.34 -4.02 -11.60
N HIS A 260 8.19 -2.98 -11.59
CA HIS A 260 7.84 -1.68 -11.04
C HIS A 260 7.06 -0.82 -12.04
N PRO A 261 5.98 -0.15 -11.59
CA PRO A 261 5.24 0.77 -12.44
C PRO A 261 6.02 2.06 -12.67
N VAL A 262 5.82 2.66 -13.85
CA VAL A 262 6.33 3.99 -14.20
C VAL A 262 5.29 4.70 -15.07
N SER A 263 5.21 6.03 -14.96
CA SER A 263 4.39 6.84 -15.86
C SER A 263 5.30 7.61 -16.82
N VAL A 264 5.11 7.38 -18.12
CA VAL A 264 5.89 7.96 -19.20
C VAL A 264 5.06 9.06 -19.86
N GLY A 265 5.38 10.31 -19.55
CA GLY A 265 4.79 11.47 -20.19
C GLY A 265 5.76 12.14 -21.15
N LEU A 266 5.46 12.16 -22.45
CA LEU A 266 6.18 13.01 -23.42
C LEU A 266 5.35 14.25 -23.75
N ARG A 267 6.04 15.30 -24.20
CA ARG A 267 5.39 16.56 -24.61
C ARG A 267 4.64 16.44 -25.92
N ASP A 268 4.98 15.45 -26.74
CA ASP A 268 4.23 15.14 -27.96
C ASP A 268 2.86 14.57 -27.60
N VAL A 269 1.82 15.08 -28.22
CA VAL A 269 0.43 14.80 -27.87
C VAL A 269 -0.14 13.63 -28.68
N ASN A 270 0.64 12.93 -29.51
CA ASN A 270 0.11 11.81 -30.29
C ASN A 270 1.03 10.59 -30.36
N TRP A 271 2.12 10.56 -29.60
CA TRP A 271 3.05 9.43 -29.64
C TRP A 271 2.41 8.15 -29.10
N LYS A 272 2.78 7.03 -29.73
CA LYS A 272 2.53 5.68 -29.22
C LYS A 272 3.84 4.96 -28.90
N PRO A 273 3.82 4.02 -27.93
CA PRO A 273 5.01 3.24 -27.59
C PRO A 273 5.72 2.57 -28.77
N GLU A 274 4.97 2.09 -29.75
CA GLU A 274 5.51 1.39 -30.92
C GLU A 274 6.26 2.32 -31.88
N GLU A 275 5.99 3.63 -31.82
CA GLU A 275 6.57 4.65 -32.70
C GLU A 275 7.92 5.16 -32.17
N ILE A 276 8.25 4.87 -30.91
CA ILE A 276 9.50 5.30 -30.30
C ILE A 276 10.64 4.36 -30.71
N ARG A 277 11.62 4.93 -31.42
CA ARG A 277 12.91 4.26 -31.61
C ARG A 277 13.54 3.97 -30.26
N GLN A 278 13.80 2.70 -29.97
CA GLN A 278 14.31 2.30 -28.67
C GLN A 278 15.70 2.88 -28.34
N ARG A 279 16.51 3.21 -29.36
CA ARG A 279 17.88 3.71 -29.25
C ARG A 279 18.19 4.75 -30.34
N VAL A 280 19.18 5.61 -30.07
CA VAL A 280 19.73 6.51 -31.10
C VAL A 280 20.53 5.75 -32.14
N THR A 281 20.81 6.36 -33.30
CA THR A 281 21.64 5.74 -34.33
C THR A 281 23.11 5.66 -33.88
N PRO A 282 23.93 4.75 -34.42
CA PRO A 282 25.35 4.63 -34.08
C PRO A 282 26.13 5.95 -34.27
N GLU A 283 25.82 6.70 -35.33
CA GLU A 283 26.45 8.00 -35.63
C GLU A 283 26.12 9.00 -34.52
N ARG A 284 24.83 9.07 -34.14
CA ARG A 284 24.39 9.94 -33.05
C ARG A 284 24.98 9.53 -31.70
N LEU A 285 25.16 8.23 -31.46
CA LEU A 285 25.80 7.73 -30.24
C LEU A 285 27.27 8.16 -30.19
N ALA A 286 28.00 8.13 -31.31
CA ALA A 286 29.37 8.61 -31.39
C ALA A 286 29.46 10.12 -31.12
N GLU A 287 28.56 10.92 -31.70
CA GLU A 287 28.46 12.36 -31.40
C GLU A 287 28.19 12.64 -29.92
N LEU A 288 27.31 11.86 -29.29
CA LEU A 288 27.00 11.99 -27.86
C LEU A 288 28.22 11.62 -27.00
N ARG A 289 28.94 10.55 -27.34
CA ARG A 289 30.18 10.18 -26.63
C ARG A 289 31.22 11.28 -26.69
N ALA A 290 31.47 11.83 -27.87
CA ALA A 290 32.42 12.94 -28.05
C ALA A 290 32.00 14.20 -27.29
N ARG A 291 30.70 14.54 -27.29
CA ARG A 291 30.18 15.69 -26.54
C ARG A 291 30.44 15.60 -25.04
N TYR A 292 30.29 14.39 -24.48
CA TYR A 292 30.45 14.14 -23.04
C TYR A 292 31.86 13.63 -22.68
N GLU A 293 32.83 13.67 -23.60
CA GLU A 293 34.21 13.23 -23.31
C GLU A 293 34.97 14.28 -22.48
N ASP A 294 34.72 15.56 -22.76
CA ASP A 294 35.40 16.71 -22.13
C ASP A 294 34.59 17.39 -21.00
N GLU A 295 33.43 16.83 -20.62
CA GLU A 295 32.66 17.36 -19.50
C GLU A 295 33.26 16.88 -18.17
N ASP A 296 33.97 17.77 -17.47
CA ASP A 296 34.57 17.54 -16.14
C ASP A 296 33.56 17.07 -15.07
N CYS A 297 32.27 17.22 -15.35
CA CYS A 297 31.15 16.85 -14.47
C CYS A 297 30.28 15.71 -15.06
N ARG A 298 30.85 14.84 -15.90
CA ARG A 298 30.12 13.66 -16.41
C ARG A 298 29.60 12.83 -15.25
N ASP A 299 28.29 12.83 -15.09
CA ASP A 299 27.64 12.06 -14.03
C ASP A 299 27.52 10.57 -14.43
N GLN A 300 27.37 9.72 -13.42
CA GLN A 300 27.21 8.27 -13.61
C GLN A 300 25.98 7.92 -14.47
N PHE A 301 25.00 8.83 -14.56
CA PHE A 301 23.82 8.64 -15.37
C PHE A 301 24.14 8.77 -16.87
N VAL A 302 24.94 9.76 -17.27
CA VAL A 302 25.41 9.94 -18.65
C VAL A 302 26.23 8.74 -19.11
N ASP A 303 27.15 8.25 -18.29
CA ASP A 303 27.94 7.03 -18.57
C ASP A 303 27.03 5.85 -18.90
N LYS A 304 26.13 5.54 -17.97
CA LYS A 304 25.15 4.47 -18.10
C LYS A 304 24.27 4.62 -19.35
N MET A 305 23.85 5.84 -19.68
CA MET A 305 23.08 6.12 -20.89
C MET A 305 23.89 5.86 -22.16
N LEU A 306 25.16 6.26 -22.20
CA LEU A 306 26.05 6.04 -23.35
C LEU A 306 26.41 4.55 -23.53
N GLU A 307 26.61 3.81 -22.44
CA GLU A 307 26.82 2.37 -22.44
C GLU A 307 25.60 1.62 -22.97
N ALA A 308 24.40 2.07 -22.61
CA ALA A 308 23.14 1.48 -23.07
C ALA A 308 22.74 1.88 -24.50
N GLY A 309 23.57 2.66 -25.20
CA GLY A 309 23.28 3.13 -26.57
C GLY A 309 22.23 4.24 -26.61
N TRP A 310 22.18 5.07 -25.57
CA TRP A 310 21.30 6.21 -25.36
C TRP A 310 19.82 5.91 -25.69
N PRO A 311 19.15 5.07 -24.88
CA PRO A 311 17.77 4.72 -25.15
C PRO A 311 16.88 5.95 -25.12
N ALA A 312 15.94 6.09 -26.07
CA ALA A 312 15.10 7.28 -26.20
C ALA A 312 14.27 7.57 -24.94
N LEU A 313 13.91 6.52 -24.20
CA LEU A 313 13.18 6.59 -22.93
C LEU A 313 14.07 6.27 -21.72
N GLY A 314 15.39 6.45 -21.83
CA GLY A 314 16.34 5.97 -20.83
C GLY A 314 16.09 6.47 -19.40
N ARG A 315 15.65 7.72 -19.22
CA ARG A 315 15.26 8.24 -17.90
C ARG A 315 14.11 7.44 -17.28
N TYR A 316 13.13 6.99 -18.06
CA TYR A 316 12.00 6.19 -17.59
C TYR A 316 12.33 4.71 -17.42
N ARG A 317 13.42 4.27 -18.06
CA ARG A 317 14.00 2.94 -17.88
C ARG A 317 14.85 2.86 -16.63
N ASP A 318 15.21 4.01 -16.06
CA ASP A 318 15.90 4.08 -14.81
C ASP A 318 14.93 3.83 -13.65
N CYS A 319 14.97 2.63 -13.07
CA CYS A 319 14.00 2.27 -12.04
C CYS A 319 14.43 2.81 -10.68
N ASP A 320 13.89 3.96 -10.30
CA ASP A 320 14.14 4.61 -9.00
C ASP A 320 13.68 3.77 -7.79
N LEU A 321 12.78 2.81 -8.01
CA LEU A 321 12.26 1.93 -6.97
C LEU A 321 13.18 0.74 -6.68
N CYS A 322 13.90 0.21 -7.66
CA CYS A 322 14.75 -0.98 -7.49
C CYS A 322 15.77 -0.86 -6.34
N PRO A 323 16.42 0.29 -6.09
CA PRO A 323 17.39 0.39 -5.00
C PRO A 323 16.76 0.49 -3.61
N VAL A 324 15.53 0.99 -3.52
CA VAL A 324 14.88 1.26 -2.23
C VAL A 324 13.75 0.28 -1.92
N VAL A 325 13.30 -0.53 -2.87
CA VAL A 325 12.23 -1.51 -2.68
C VAL A 325 12.81 -2.91 -2.53
N ARG A 326 12.29 -3.64 -1.53
CA ARG A 326 12.74 -4.98 -1.18
C ARG A 326 11.57 -5.91 -0.97
N LYS A 327 11.74 -7.18 -1.31
CA LYS A 327 10.71 -8.19 -1.14
C LYS A 327 10.80 -8.82 0.24
N ILE A 328 9.68 -9.00 0.92
CA ILE A 328 9.63 -9.82 2.14
C ILE A 328 9.88 -11.27 1.73
N VAL A 329 10.84 -11.91 2.40
CA VAL A 329 11.17 -13.33 2.21
C VAL A 329 10.80 -14.18 3.42
N ALA A 330 10.74 -13.56 4.61
CA ALA A 330 10.35 -14.25 5.82
C ALA A 330 9.60 -13.36 6.80
N PHE A 331 8.82 -13.98 7.69
CA PHE A 331 8.10 -13.29 8.75
C PHE A 331 8.05 -14.09 10.05
N GLU A 332 7.89 -13.36 11.14
CA GLU A 332 7.67 -13.83 12.49
C GLU A 332 6.43 -13.10 13.07
N PRO A 333 5.36 -13.81 13.42
CA PRO A 333 4.19 -13.20 14.05
C PRO A 333 4.51 -12.83 15.51
N LEU A 334 4.43 -11.54 15.84
CA LEU A 334 4.68 -11.04 17.21
C LEU A 334 3.41 -11.00 18.07
N GLY A 335 2.23 -10.98 17.45
CA GLY A 335 0.94 -10.98 18.13
C GLY A 335 0.15 -9.68 17.94
N TRP A 336 -1.01 -9.62 18.58
CA TRP A 336 -1.86 -8.41 18.59
C TRP A 336 -1.22 -7.35 19.48
N LEU A 337 -1.21 -6.10 19.01
CA LEU A 337 -0.65 -4.94 19.72
C LEU A 337 -1.31 -4.76 21.10
N VAL A 338 -2.64 -4.82 21.13
CA VAL A 338 -3.40 -5.03 22.38
C VAL A 338 -3.86 -6.49 22.42
N PRO A 339 -3.34 -7.31 23.36
CA PRO A 339 -3.74 -8.69 23.48
C PRO A 339 -5.26 -8.81 23.69
N PRO A 340 -5.94 -9.75 23.00
CA PRO A 340 -7.36 -9.95 23.21
C PRO A 340 -7.61 -10.38 24.67
N PRO A 341 -8.76 -10.00 25.24
CA PRO A 341 -9.15 -10.49 26.55
C PRO A 341 -9.17 -12.03 26.54
N PRO A 342 -8.73 -12.68 27.62
CA PRO A 342 -8.74 -14.13 27.70
C PRO A 342 -10.17 -14.62 27.44
N ARG A 343 -10.32 -15.57 26.50
CA ARG A 343 -11.63 -16.14 26.23
C ARG A 343 -12.16 -16.75 27.54
N PRO A 344 -13.41 -16.47 27.93
CA PRO A 344 -14.01 -17.15 29.07
C PRO A 344 -13.88 -18.65 28.81
N ARG A 345 -13.27 -19.38 29.76
CA ARG A 345 -13.11 -20.83 29.64
C ARG A 345 -14.49 -21.40 29.34
N LYS A 346 -14.63 -22.10 28.21
CA LYS A 346 -15.87 -22.82 27.89
C LYS A 346 -16.20 -23.66 29.11
N GLN A 347 -17.30 -23.33 29.79
CA GLN A 347 -17.79 -24.18 30.86
C GLN A 347 -18.07 -25.53 30.21
N ARG A 348 -17.45 -26.58 30.76
CA ARG A 348 -17.70 -27.96 30.30
C ARG A 348 -19.20 -28.17 30.28
N SER A 349 -19.71 -28.66 29.16
CA SER A 349 -21.12 -29.01 29.04
C SER A 349 -21.50 -30.01 30.15
N PRO A 350 -22.79 -30.08 30.55
CA PRO A 350 -23.23 -31.09 31.51
C PRO A 350 -22.79 -32.51 31.12
N ARG A 351 -22.78 -32.83 29.82
CA ARG A 351 -22.31 -34.11 29.28
C ARG A 351 -20.82 -34.33 29.51
N GLU A 352 -19.97 -33.36 29.18
CA GLU A 352 -18.52 -33.45 29.41
C GLU A 352 -18.18 -33.54 30.90
N ARG A 353 -18.95 -32.85 31.76
CA ARG A 353 -18.82 -32.98 33.22
C ARG A 353 -19.18 -34.37 33.71
N MET A 354 -20.25 -34.97 33.18
CA MET A 354 -20.65 -36.33 33.55
C MET A 354 -19.67 -37.38 33.00
N GLN A 355 -19.16 -37.21 31.78
CA GLN A 355 -18.13 -38.10 31.22
C GLN A 355 -16.82 -38.04 32.00
N ALA A 356 -16.40 -36.85 32.43
CA ALA A 356 -15.22 -36.71 33.30
C ALA A 356 -15.42 -37.38 34.66
N ARG A 357 -16.63 -37.25 35.25
CA ARG A 357 -17.00 -37.96 36.49
C ARG A 357 -17.01 -39.48 36.31
N LEU A 358 -17.52 -39.96 35.17
CA LEU A 358 -17.54 -41.39 34.86
C LEU A 358 -16.12 -41.95 34.75
N MET A 359 -15.25 -41.32 33.95
CA MET A 359 -13.85 -41.73 33.83
C MET A 359 -13.11 -41.69 35.17
N GLN A 360 -13.42 -40.72 36.04
CA GLN A 360 -12.82 -40.65 37.36
C GLN A 360 -13.29 -41.80 38.25
N ALA A 361 -14.59 -42.11 38.25
CA ALA A 361 -15.14 -43.24 38.98
C ALA A 361 -14.62 -44.59 38.46
N GLU A 362 -14.43 -44.73 37.14
CA GLU A 362 -13.86 -45.93 36.53
C GLU A 362 -12.40 -46.14 36.95
N ARG A 363 -11.58 -45.08 36.97
CA ARG A 363 -10.20 -45.16 37.47
C ARG A 363 -10.12 -45.51 38.95
N GLU A 364 -11.03 -44.95 39.74
CA GLU A 364 -11.10 -45.23 41.18
C GLU A 364 -11.56 -46.67 41.46
N ALA A 365 -12.54 -47.16 40.69
CA ALA A 365 -12.96 -48.55 40.76
C ALA A 365 -11.83 -49.51 40.37
N GLU A 366 -11.05 -49.19 39.33
CA GLU A 366 -9.90 -50.00 38.93
C GLU A 366 -8.84 -50.05 40.03
N ARG A 367 -8.51 -48.90 40.65
CA ARG A 367 -7.59 -48.83 41.79
C ARG A 367 -8.04 -49.71 42.96
N ILE A 368 -9.33 -49.66 43.31
CA ILE A 368 -9.90 -50.48 44.40
C ILE A 368 -9.84 -51.98 44.04
N ARG A 369 -10.06 -52.36 42.78
CA ARG A 369 -9.93 -53.77 42.34
C ARG A 369 -8.50 -54.26 42.45
N GLU A 370 -7.51 -53.42 42.14
CA GLU A 370 -6.10 -53.76 42.32
C GLU A 370 -5.74 -53.93 43.80
N GLU A 371 -6.23 -53.05 44.68
CA GLU A 371 -6.05 -53.18 46.13
C GLU A 371 -6.67 -54.48 46.69
N LEU A 372 -7.88 -54.84 46.25
CA LEU A 372 -8.55 -56.08 46.65
C LEU A 372 -7.78 -57.32 46.18
N LYS A 373 -7.28 -57.34 44.94
CA LYS A 373 -6.42 -58.44 44.45
C LYS A 373 -5.13 -58.56 45.27
N GLY A 374 -4.59 -57.46 45.77
CA GLY A 374 -3.44 -57.45 46.67
C GLY A 374 -3.72 -58.03 48.06
N LEU A 375 -4.98 -57.99 48.52
CA LEU A 375 -5.42 -58.54 49.79
C LEU A 375 -5.85 -60.01 49.71
N ASP A 376 -6.41 -60.45 48.58
CA ASP A 376 -6.83 -61.85 48.35
C ASP A 376 -5.66 -62.78 47.96
N GLY A 377 -4.47 -62.21 47.68
CA GLY A 377 -3.24 -62.93 47.34
C GLY A 377 -2.24 -63.09 48.50
N ALA A 378 -2.60 -62.62 49.70
CA ALA A 378 -1.87 -62.83 50.96
C ALA A 378 -2.60 -63.89 51.80
#